data_AF-A0A2D6CTU7-F1
#
_entry.id   AF-A0A2D6CTU7-F1
#
_cell.length_a   1.000
_cell.length_b   1.000
_cell.length_c   1.000
_cell.angle_alpha   90.00
_cell.angle_beta   90.00
_cell.angle_gamma   90.00
#
_symmetry.space_group_name_H-M   'P 1'
#
loop_
_entity.id
_entity.type
_entity.pdbx_description
1 polymer ?
#
loop_
_entity_poly.entity_id
_entity_poly.type
_entity_poly.pdbx_seq_one_letter_code
_entity_poly.pdbx_strand_id
1 'polypeptide(L)'
;MPHVRRTGIILIAGLVTAQAFAANFEVAIYTEAHPWPQARADQELTALTDQLQGVISFEAFAAGEVDAVAAWVEEHAGGELHMLILTGLLPTTLYAGEAEGSLAEEFLDAGNTIINTGEYTFYSIEGKQEANETGALQDIIDVPAAFVWQGRGDNWLPDPVVMAPTADGLEYAPSIEEFGTSYPFHTEDYVATPWELEIALAENTEEDPRVDPGVILNTETGGRLGIFVQAYVLDIPSPDISWGAVMGEYILNYYLGVAAVAPGGKLASVWGAMKAAD
;
A
#
# COMPACT_ATOMS: atom_id res chain seq x y z
N MET A 1 -64.66 6.15 21.02
CA MET A 1 -63.19 6.02 21.07
C MET A 1 -62.72 5.48 19.73
N PRO A 2 -62.08 6.27 18.86
CA PRO A 2 -61.56 5.78 17.59
C PRO A 2 -60.15 5.23 17.78
N HIS A 3 -59.92 3.98 17.37
CA HIS A 3 -58.60 3.37 17.31
C HIS A 3 -57.80 3.97 16.15
N VAL A 4 -56.73 4.69 16.49
CA VAL A 4 -55.72 5.16 15.53
C VAL A 4 -54.88 3.97 15.08
N ARG A 5 -54.99 3.58 13.80
CA ARG A 5 -54.02 2.68 13.16
C ARG A 5 -52.76 3.49 12.86
N ARG A 6 -51.65 3.16 13.54
CA ARG A 6 -50.32 3.65 13.19
C ARG A 6 -49.74 2.75 12.10
N THR A 7 -49.67 3.27 10.87
CA THR A 7 -48.88 2.66 9.80
C THR A 7 -47.43 3.11 10.01
N GLY A 8 -46.58 2.20 10.49
CA GLY A 8 -45.14 2.43 10.52
C GLY A 8 -44.58 2.22 9.11
N ILE A 9 -44.02 3.29 8.53
CA ILE A 9 -43.13 3.19 7.36
C ILE A 9 -41.81 2.64 7.91
N ILE A 10 -41.44 1.42 7.52
CA ILE A 10 -40.06 0.95 7.68
C ILE A 10 -39.28 1.61 6.55
N LEU A 11 -38.51 2.65 6.87
CA LEU A 11 -37.43 3.11 5.99
C LEU A 11 -36.38 1.98 5.97
N ILE A 12 -36.36 1.21 4.88
CA ILE A 12 -35.17 0.44 4.50
C ILE A 12 -34.28 1.42 3.73
N ALA A 13 -33.56 2.25 4.46
CA ALA A 13 -32.51 3.11 3.94
C ALA A 13 -31.28 2.88 4.81
N GLY A 14 -30.40 1.98 4.37
CA GLY A 14 -29.17 1.69 5.14
C GLY A 14 -28.42 0.41 4.80
N LEU A 15 -28.79 -0.33 3.75
CA LEU A 15 -28.09 -1.58 3.39
C LEU A 15 -27.57 -1.65 1.95
N VAL A 16 -27.46 -0.51 1.26
CA VAL A 16 -27.05 -0.45 -0.16
C VAL A 16 -25.63 0.11 -0.36
N THR A 17 -24.97 0.64 0.68
CA THR A 17 -23.71 1.39 0.49
C THR A 17 -22.44 0.54 0.58
N ALA A 18 -22.42 -0.58 1.32
CA ALA A 18 -21.24 -1.46 1.37
C ALA A 18 -21.15 -2.44 0.19
N GLN A 19 -22.30 -2.86 -0.38
CA GLN A 19 -22.35 -3.82 -1.49
C GLN A 19 -21.97 -3.23 -2.85
N ALA A 20 -22.11 -1.92 -3.03
CA ALA A 20 -21.70 -1.25 -4.27
C ALA A 20 -20.18 -1.00 -4.34
N PHE A 21 -19.52 -0.81 -3.19
CA PHE A 21 -18.06 -0.59 -3.13
C PHE A 21 -17.27 -1.84 -3.52
N ALA A 22 -17.66 -3.00 -2.98
CA ALA A 22 -17.04 -4.28 -3.35
C ALA A 22 -17.27 -4.69 -4.82
N ALA A 23 -18.18 -4.02 -5.54
CA ALA A 23 -18.48 -4.34 -6.94
C ALA A 23 -17.57 -3.61 -7.94
N ASN A 24 -16.88 -2.54 -7.53
CA ASN A 24 -16.00 -1.73 -8.38
C ASN A 24 -14.55 -1.65 -7.87
N PHE A 25 -14.25 -2.14 -6.66
CA PHE A 25 -12.87 -2.24 -6.21
C PHE A 25 -12.12 -3.31 -7.02
N GLU A 26 -11.12 -2.87 -7.78
CA GLU A 26 -10.24 -3.75 -8.55
C GLU A 26 -8.79 -3.61 -8.09
N VAL A 27 -8.06 -4.72 -8.22
CA VAL A 27 -6.65 -4.79 -7.85
C VAL A 27 -5.82 -5.21 -9.05
N ALA A 28 -4.80 -4.44 -9.39
CA ALA A 28 -3.72 -4.87 -10.27
C ALA A 28 -2.53 -5.33 -9.44
N ILE A 29 -1.87 -6.40 -9.86
CA ILE A 29 -0.63 -6.89 -9.27
C ILE A 29 0.41 -6.98 -10.38
N TYR A 30 1.49 -6.21 -10.28
CA TYR A 30 2.62 -6.28 -11.19
C TYR A 30 3.85 -6.83 -10.49
N THR A 31 4.48 -7.85 -11.10
CA THR A 31 5.66 -8.49 -10.54
C THR A 31 6.82 -8.48 -11.52
N GLU A 32 7.88 -7.77 -11.15
CA GLU A 32 9.17 -7.85 -11.82
C GLU A 32 10.28 -7.96 -10.78
N ALA A 33 10.89 -9.13 -10.69
CA ALA A 33 11.73 -9.49 -9.56
C ALA A 33 12.98 -8.59 -9.44
N HIS A 34 12.99 -7.79 -8.39
CA HIS A 34 14.15 -7.07 -7.88
C HIS A 34 13.84 -6.61 -6.45
N PRO A 35 14.81 -6.58 -5.54
CA PRO A 35 16.09 -7.27 -5.60
C PRO A 35 15.94 -8.76 -5.22
N TRP A 36 14.73 -9.17 -4.85
CA TRP A 36 14.36 -10.54 -4.54
C TRP A 36 14.72 -11.47 -5.72
N PRO A 37 15.28 -12.66 -5.44
CA PRO A 37 15.36 -13.71 -6.45
C PRO A 37 13.95 -14.02 -6.98
N GLN A 38 13.81 -14.25 -8.29
CA GLN A 38 12.51 -14.53 -8.93
C GLN A 38 11.70 -15.59 -8.18
N ALA A 39 12.34 -16.70 -7.77
CA ALA A 39 11.65 -17.77 -7.06
C ALA A 39 11.03 -17.32 -5.72
N ARG A 40 11.61 -16.32 -5.06
CA ARG A 40 11.05 -15.75 -3.83
C ARG A 40 9.96 -14.72 -4.15
N ALA A 41 10.15 -13.88 -5.17
CA ALA A 41 9.07 -13.00 -5.65
C ALA A 41 7.82 -13.82 -6.04
N ASP A 42 7.99 -14.94 -6.75
CA ASP A 42 6.91 -15.85 -7.12
C ASP A 42 6.20 -16.48 -5.90
N GLN A 43 6.96 -16.79 -4.84
CA GLN A 43 6.40 -17.30 -3.58
C GLN A 43 5.53 -16.25 -2.88
N GLU A 44 6.00 -15.01 -2.79
CA GLU A 44 5.21 -13.93 -2.16
C GLU A 44 3.98 -13.58 -3.01
N LEU A 45 4.11 -13.58 -4.33
CA LEU A 45 2.96 -13.40 -5.23
C LEU A 45 1.93 -14.52 -5.04
N THR A 46 2.38 -15.78 -4.92
CA THR A 46 1.49 -16.92 -4.67
C THR A 46 0.80 -16.78 -3.31
N ALA A 47 1.56 -16.47 -2.25
CA ALA A 47 1.00 -16.30 -0.91
C ALA A 47 -0.05 -15.17 -0.85
N LEU A 48 0.21 -14.05 -1.54
CA LEU A 48 -0.74 -12.96 -1.68
C LEU A 48 -1.99 -13.40 -2.46
N THR A 49 -1.81 -13.92 -3.67
CA THR A 49 -2.94 -14.26 -4.55
C THR A 49 -3.81 -15.39 -4.02
N ASP A 50 -3.24 -16.37 -3.31
CA ASP A 50 -3.98 -17.44 -2.64
C ASP A 50 -4.95 -16.88 -1.56
N GLN A 51 -4.58 -15.79 -0.87
CA GLN A 51 -5.47 -15.14 0.10
C GLN A 51 -6.56 -14.31 -0.57
N LEU A 52 -6.22 -13.59 -1.65
CA LEU A 52 -7.16 -12.71 -2.35
C LEU A 52 -8.17 -13.50 -3.19
N GLN A 53 -7.79 -14.69 -3.66
CA GLN A 53 -8.59 -15.50 -4.58
C GLN A 53 -9.97 -15.83 -4.01
N GLY A 54 -11.00 -15.45 -4.77
CA GLY A 54 -12.39 -15.71 -4.40
C GLY A 54 -12.95 -14.74 -3.36
N VAL A 55 -12.16 -13.78 -2.89
CA VAL A 55 -12.61 -12.69 -2.01
C VAL A 55 -12.72 -11.37 -2.80
N ILE A 56 -11.73 -11.06 -3.64
CA ILE A 56 -11.72 -9.88 -4.51
C ILE A 56 -11.34 -10.23 -5.96
N SER A 57 -11.69 -9.34 -6.89
CA SER A 57 -11.21 -9.41 -8.28
C SER A 57 -9.82 -8.82 -8.36
N PHE A 58 -8.91 -9.49 -9.06
CA PHE A 58 -7.59 -8.95 -9.36
C PHE A 58 -7.11 -9.39 -10.74
N GLU A 59 -6.29 -8.53 -11.36
CA GLU A 59 -5.53 -8.83 -12.57
C GLU A 59 -4.03 -8.87 -12.21
N ALA A 60 -3.35 -9.95 -12.61
CA ALA A 60 -1.93 -10.13 -12.36
C ALA A 60 -1.15 -10.02 -13.66
N PHE A 61 -0.19 -9.10 -13.70
CA PHE A 61 0.69 -8.81 -14.81
C PHE A 61 2.08 -9.36 -14.53
N ALA A 62 2.63 -10.12 -15.48
CA ALA A 62 3.96 -10.70 -15.39
C ALA A 62 5.05 -9.68 -15.76
N ALA A 63 6.30 -10.01 -15.42
CA ALA A 63 7.47 -9.23 -15.80
C ALA A 63 7.51 -8.97 -17.31
N GLY A 64 7.67 -7.70 -17.69
CA GLY A 64 7.68 -7.26 -19.09
C GLY A 64 6.31 -6.92 -19.67
N GLU A 65 5.20 -7.14 -18.94
CA GLU A 65 3.87 -6.65 -19.31
C GLU A 65 3.65 -5.17 -18.91
N VAL A 66 4.71 -4.36 -19.02
CA VAL A 66 4.78 -2.96 -18.57
C VAL A 66 3.74 -2.05 -19.24
N ASP A 67 3.43 -2.30 -20.52
CA ASP A 67 2.41 -1.55 -21.25
C ASP A 67 0.99 -1.91 -20.78
N ALA A 68 0.78 -3.18 -20.38
CA ALA A 68 -0.54 -3.66 -19.96
C ALA A 68 -0.89 -3.14 -18.56
N VAL A 69 0.06 -3.18 -17.61
CA VAL A 69 -0.16 -2.57 -16.29
C VAL A 69 -0.34 -1.05 -16.40
N ALA A 70 0.41 -0.36 -17.26
CA ALA A 70 0.22 1.08 -17.46
C ALA A 70 -1.18 1.41 -18.02
N ALA A 71 -1.64 0.66 -19.03
CA ALA A 71 -2.99 0.83 -19.55
C ALA A 71 -4.07 0.59 -18.47
N TRP A 72 -3.86 -0.39 -17.59
CA TRP A 72 -4.76 -0.61 -16.45
C TRP A 72 -4.74 0.59 -15.49
N VAL A 73 -3.57 1.12 -15.14
CA VAL A 73 -3.48 2.28 -14.24
C VAL A 73 -4.14 3.52 -14.85
N GLU A 74 -3.96 3.79 -16.15
CA GLU A 74 -4.64 4.87 -16.87
C GLU A 74 -6.18 4.74 -16.83
N GLU A 75 -6.70 3.53 -17.01
CA GLU A 75 -8.15 3.28 -16.97
C GLU A 75 -8.76 3.50 -15.57
N HIS A 76 -7.93 3.35 -14.52
CA HIS A 76 -8.35 3.38 -13.12
C HIS A 76 -7.91 4.64 -12.34
N ALA A 77 -7.31 5.63 -13.01
CA ALA A 77 -6.95 6.93 -12.43
C ALA A 77 -8.16 7.89 -12.22
N GLY A 78 -9.39 7.38 -12.33
CA GLY A 78 -10.64 8.15 -12.24
C GLY A 78 -11.27 8.29 -10.83
N GLY A 79 -10.62 7.76 -9.79
CA GLY A 79 -10.99 7.97 -8.37
C GLY A 79 -11.92 6.95 -7.72
N GLU A 80 -11.80 5.68 -8.10
CA GLU A 80 -12.64 4.57 -7.60
C GLU A 80 -11.96 3.70 -6.50
N LEU A 81 -10.92 4.21 -5.83
CA LEU A 81 -10.14 3.56 -4.77
C LEU A 81 -9.55 2.19 -5.15
N HIS A 82 -9.13 2.05 -6.41
CA HIS A 82 -8.43 0.87 -6.88
C HIS A 82 -7.11 0.66 -6.16
N MET A 83 -6.56 -0.55 -6.26
CA MET A 83 -5.27 -0.87 -5.67
C MET A 83 -4.30 -1.37 -6.72
N LEU A 84 -3.10 -0.80 -6.75
CA LEU A 84 -1.97 -1.32 -7.49
C LEU A 84 -0.97 -1.92 -6.49
N ILE A 85 -0.63 -3.19 -6.67
CA ILE A 85 0.39 -3.87 -5.88
C ILE A 85 1.61 -4.06 -6.77
N LEU A 86 2.71 -3.43 -6.40
CA LEU A 86 3.99 -3.50 -7.08
C LEU A 86 4.94 -4.37 -6.28
N THR A 87 5.41 -5.46 -6.89
CA THR A 87 6.42 -6.32 -6.30
C THR A 87 7.68 -6.32 -7.15
N GLY A 88 8.66 -5.53 -6.70
CA GLY A 88 9.98 -5.37 -7.28
C GLY A 88 10.14 -4.08 -8.07
N LEU A 89 10.59 -4.16 -9.33
CA LEU A 89 10.84 -2.97 -10.15
C LEU A 89 9.53 -2.24 -10.48
N LEU A 90 9.56 -0.92 -10.34
CA LEU A 90 8.56 -0.04 -10.92
C LEU A 90 8.78 0.04 -12.44
N PRO A 91 7.75 -0.25 -13.27
CA PRO A 91 7.80 0.03 -14.69
C PRO A 91 8.01 1.50 -14.98
N THR A 92 8.89 1.80 -15.94
CA THR A 92 9.09 3.16 -16.43
C THR A 92 7.90 3.75 -17.17
N THR A 93 7.00 2.89 -17.63
CA THR A 93 5.68 3.30 -18.15
C THR A 93 4.79 3.92 -17.06
N LEU A 94 5.07 3.67 -15.77
CA LEU A 94 4.39 4.33 -14.66
C LEU A 94 5.14 5.58 -14.15
N TYR A 95 6.47 5.60 -14.32
CA TYR A 95 7.36 6.70 -13.92
C TYR A 95 8.70 6.60 -14.67
N ALA A 96 9.01 7.54 -15.55
CA ALA A 96 10.25 7.60 -16.33
C ALA A 96 11.24 8.67 -15.82
N GLY A 97 11.06 9.19 -14.60
CA GLY A 97 11.91 10.24 -14.04
C GLY A 97 11.31 11.65 -14.11
N GLU A 98 10.00 11.74 -14.31
CA GLU A 98 9.26 12.99 -14.26
C GLU A 98 9.16 13.52 -12.82
N ALA A 99 9.35 14.82 -12.63
CA ALA A 99 9.15 15.42 -11.31
C ALA A 99 7.68 15.55 -10.91
N GLU A 100 6.76 15.54 -11.88
CA GLU A 100 5.31 15.73 -11.71
C GLU A 100 4.57 15.06 -12.88
N GLY A 101 3.32 14.66 -12.66
CA GLY A 101 2.43 14.09 -13.66
C GLY A 101 2.82 12.69 -14.13
N SER A 102 3.54 11.93 -13.30
CA SER A 102 3.76 10.51 -13.58
C SER A 102 2.45 9.73 -13.42
N LEU A 103 2.30 8.61 -14.12
CA LEU A 103 1.05 7.84 -14.04
C LEU A 103 0.84 7.23 -12.63
N ALA A 104 1.92 6.90 -11.93
CA ALA A 104 1.85 6.46 -10.53
C ALA A 104 1.35 7.55 -9.57
N GLU A 105 1.81 8.78 -9.77
CA GLU A 105 1.38 9.97 -9.01
C GLU A 105 -0.09 10.30 -9.31
N GLU A 106 -0.48 10.38 -10.58
CA GLU A 106 -1.88 10.62 -10.98
C GLU A 106 -2.83 9.57 -10.40
N PHE A 107 -2.38 8.31 -10.29
CA PHE A 107 -3.15 7.25 -9.68
C PHE A 107 -3.36 7.48 -8.17
N LEU A 108 -2.32 7.88 -7.43
CA LEU A 108 -2.43 8.23 -6.00
C LEU A 108 -3.27 9.49 -5.80
N ASP A 109 -3.12 10.49 -6.66
CA ASP A 109 -3.86 11.75 -6.61
C ASP A 109 -5.35 11.60 -6.93
N ALA A 110 -5.71 10.55 -7.66
CA ALA A 110 -7.10 10.14 -7.82
C ALA A 110 -7.69 9.54 -6.53
N GLY A 111 -6.88 9.32 -5.49
CA GLY A 111 -7.30 8.71 -4.23
C GLY A 111 -7.07 7.20 -4.17
N ASN A 112 -6.46 6.58 -5.19
CA ASN A 112 -6.22 5.15 -5.20
C ASN A 112 -5.08 4.74 -4.24
N THR A 113 -4.87 3.43 -4.09
CA THR A 113 -3.85 2.87 -3.22
C THR A 113 -2.73 2.22 -4.03
N ILE A 114 -1.48 2.50 -3.70
CA ILE A 114 -0.34 1.70 -4.14
C ILE A 114 0.25 0.96 -2.94
N ILE A 115 0.44 -0.35 -3.05
CA ILE A 115 1.28 -1.13 -2.14
C ILE A 115 2.56 -1.49 -2.86
N ASN A 116 3.71 -1.18 -2.28
CA ASN A 116 5.01 -1.43 -2.88
C ASN A 116 5.91 -2.28 -1.96
N THR A 117 6.50 -3.32 -2.56
CA THR A 117 7.68 -4.05 -2.04
C THR A 117 8.74 -4.05 -3.15
N GLY A 118 10.03 -3.93 -2.81
CA GLY A 118 11.08 -3.73 -3.81
C GLY A 118 12.45 -3.43 -3.18
N GLU A 119 13.31 -2.69 -3.88
CA GLU A 119 14.56 -2.11 -3.33
C GLU A 119 14.41 -0.60 -3.43
N TYR A 120 14.36 0.17 -2.35
CA TYR A 120 13.78 1.52 -2.37
C TYR A 120 12.34 1.55 -2.90
N THR A 121 11.47 2.32 -2.25
CA THR A 121 10.10 2.47 -2.72
C THR A 121 10.12 3.11 -4.11
N PHE A 122 9.48 2.45 -5.07
CA PHE A 122 9.39 2.89 -6.48
C PHE A 122 10.68 2.81 -7.30
N TYR A 123 11.61 1.97 -6.93
CA TYR A 123 12.83 1.81 -7.71
C TYR A 123 12.61 1.20 -9.07
N SER A 124 13.23 1.80 -10.07
CA SER A 124 13.23 1.37 -11.46
C SER A 124 14.65 1.28 -11.98
N ILE A 125 14.87 0.34 -12.91
CA ILE A 125 16.10 0.27 -13.70
C ILE A 125 15.68 0.19 -15.16
N GLU A 126 16.08 1.17 -15.98
CA GLU A 126 16.00 1.05 -17.44
C GLU A 126 17.40 0.87 -18.06
N GLY A 127 17.54 -0.17 -18.88
CA GLY A 127 18.81 -0.48 -19.53
C GLY A 127 19.92 -0.90 -18.54
N LYS A 128 21.18 -0.73 -18.92
CA LYS A 128 22.33 -1.22 -18.13
C LYS A 128 22.84 -0.24 -17.08
N GLN A 129 22.24 0.95 -16.89
CA GLN A 129 22.98 2.03 -16.20
C GLN A 129 22.20 3.16 -15.53
N GLU A 130 20.87 3.23 -15.54
CA GLU A 130 20.17 4.36 -14.89
C GLU A 130 19.12 3.83 -13.92
N ALA A 131 19.53 3.74 -12.64
CA ALA A 131 18.64 3.57 -11.51
C ALA A 131 18.12 4.96 -11.09
N ASN A 132 16.85 5.06 -10.73
CA ASN A 132 16.23 6.30 -10.24
C ASN A 132 16.63 6.67 -8.79
N GLU A 133 17.53 5.89 -8.17
CA GLU A 133 17.99 6.04 -6.79
C GLU A 133 16.80 6.22 -5.82
N THR A 134 16.71 7.34 -5.11
CA THR A 134 15.59 7.65 -4.19
C THR A 134 14.57 8.61 -4.79
N GLY A 135 14.77 9.06 -6.03
CA GLY A 135 14.00 10.15 -6.64
C GLY A 135 12.53 9.80 -6.83
N ALA A 136 12.21 8.58 -7.25
CA ALA A 136 10.83 8.21 -7.56
C ALA A 136 9.89 8.30 -6.37
N LEU A 137 10.32 7.92 -5.16
CA LEU A 137 9.50 8.13 -3.98
C LEU A 137 9.19 9.62 -3.81
N GLN A 138 10.21 10.47 -3.91
CA GLN A 138 10.09 11.91 -3.66
C GLN A 138 9.17 12.59 -4.68
N ASP A 139 9.32 12.23 -5.95
CA ASP A 139 8.58 12.79 -7.06
C ASP A 139 7.13 12.25 -7.10
N ILE A 140 6.88 10.95 -6.87
CA ILE A 140 5.53 10.37 -6.96
C ILE A 140 4.59 10.82 -5.83
N ILE A 141 5.12 11.21 -4.66
CA ILE A 141 4.29 11.65 -3.53
C ILE A 141 4.43 13.14 -3.19
N ASP A 142 5.22 13.89 -3.95
CA ASP A 142 5.53 15.30 -3.72
C ASP A 142 6.15 15.60 -2.34
N VAL A 143 7.01 14.71 -1.85
CA VAL A 143 7.72 14.90 -0.58
C VAL A 143 9.22 14.81 -0.81
N PRO A 144 9.91 15.94 -1.04
CA PRO A 144 11.35 15.96 -1.31
C PRO A 144 12.22 15.38 -0.17
N ALA A 145 11.70 15.36 1.05
CA ALA A 145 12.39 14.78 2.20
C ALA A 145 12.22 13.26 2.33
N ALA A 146 11.23 12.67 1.63
CA ALA A 146 10.85 11.28 1.78
C ALA A 146 12.02 10.36 1.45
N PHE A 147 12.20 9.37 2.32
CA PHE A 147 13.37 8.53 2.30
C PHE A 147 13.11 7.19 2.98
N VAL A 148 13.67 6.13 2.38
CA VAL A 148 13.65 4.77 2.92
C VAL A 148 15.06 4.22 2.95
N TRP A 149 15.68 4.21 4.13
CA TRP A 149 16.95 3.52 4.40
C TRP A 149 17.31 3.68 5.87
N GLN A 150 18.11 2.78 6.42
CA GLN A 150 18.52 2.82 7.82
C GLN A 150 19.46 3.99 8.17
N GLY A 151 20.07 4.63 7.17
CA GLY A 151 20.86 5.84 7.34
C GLY A 151 20.65 6.79 6.16
N ARG A 152 20.69 8.10 6.40
CA ARG A 152 20.58 9.11 5.33
C ARG A 152 21.93 9.37 4.67
N GLY A 153 21.95 9.54 3.34
CA GLY A 153 23.20 9.69 2.57
C GLY A 153 24.09 8.44 2.67
N ASP A 154 25.40 8.53 2.47
CA ASP A 154 26.34 7.38 2.48
C ASP A 154 26.58 6.74 3.87
N ASN A 155 25.57 6.69 4.73
CA ASN A 155 25.63 6.24 6.12
C ASN A 155 25.10 4.81 6.29
N TRP A 156 25.68 3.85 5.57
CA TRP A 156 25.38 2.43 5.77
C TRP A 156 25.67 2.00 7.21
N LEU A 157 24.72 1.32 7.83
CA LEU A 157 24.86 0.74 9.16
C LEU A 157 25.09 -0.79 9.05
N PRO A 158 25.95 -1.37 9.88
CA PRO A 158 26.20 -2.82 9.84
C PRO A 158 25.04 -3.64 10.39
N ASP A 159 24.25 -3.06 11.29
CA ASP A 159 23.15 -3.73 11.97
C ASP A 159 21.81 -3.18 11.43
N PRO A 160 20.86 -4.05 11.05
CA PRO A 160 19.55 -3.61 10.57
C PRO A 160 18.75 -2.93 11.68
N VAL A 161 17.79 -2.09 11.28
CA VAL A 161 16.80 -1.52 12.20
C VAL A 161 15.81 -2.62 12.58
N VAL A 162 15.61 -2.82 13.88
CA VAL A 162 14.69 -3.84 14.39
C VAL A 162 13.27 -3.27 14.41
N MET A 163 12.35 -4.00 13.81
CA MET A 163 10.93 -3.68 13.68
C MET A 163 10.13 -4.68 14.49
N ALA A 164 9.42 -4.19 15.50
CA ALA A 164 8.54 -4.99 16.33
C ALA A 164 7.09 -4.82 15.85
N PRO A 165 6.30 -5.91 15.73
CA PRO A 165 4.87 -5.81 15.44
C PRO A 165 4.14 -4.88 16.40
N THR A 166 3.36 -3.94 15.86
CA THR A 166 2.49 -3.08 16.66
C THR A 166 1.24 -3.85 17.10
N ALA A 167 0.42 -3.24 17.96
CA ALA A 167 -0.89 -3.81 18.29
C ALA A 167 -1.79 -3.95 17.04
N ASP A 168 -1.77 -2.95 16.16
CA ASP A 168 -2.50 -2.98 14.89
C ASP A 168 -1.89 -4.02 13.92
N GLY A 169 -0.57 -4.17 13.90
CA GLY A 169 0.12 -5.21 13.15
C GLY A 169 -0.33 -6.61 13.54
N LEU A 170 -0.38 -6.90 14.83
CA LEU A 170 -0.86 -8.20 15.33
C LEU A 170 -2.36 -8.41 15.10
N GLU A 171 -3.16 -7.35 15.04
CA GLU A 171 -4.60 -7.43 14.76
C GLU A 171 -4.88 -7.66 13.27
N TYR A 172 -4.20 -6.91 12.39
CA TYR A 172 -4.54 -6.84 10.97
C TYR A 172 -3.59 -7.62 10.06
N ALA A 173 -2.38 -7.95 10.52
CA ALA A 173 -1.41 -8.79 9.82
C ALA A 173 -0.78 -9.82 10.78
N PRO A 174 -1.57 -10.76 11.35
CA PRO A 174 -1.12 -11.66 12.41
C PRO A 174 0.05 -12.59 12.03
N SER A 175 0.39 -12.71 10.76
CA SER A 175 1.59 -13.44 10.31
C SER A 175 2.89 -12.64 10.45
N ILE A 176 2.82 -11.35 10.79
CA ILE A 176 4.01 -10.52 11.00
C ILE A 176 4.74 -10.90 12.30
N GLU A 177 6.06 -11.02 12.20
CA GLU A 177 6.96 -11.29 13.32
C GLU A 177 7.98 -10.16 13.45
N GLU A 178 8.74 -10.13 14.55
CA GLU A 178 9.86 -9.19 14.69
C GLU A 178 10.93 -9.46 13.62
N PHE A 179 11.43 -8.41 12.99
CA PHE A 179 12.43 -8.52 11.93
C PHE A 179 13.42 -7.37 11.92
N GLY A 180 14.55 -7.57 11.23
CA GLY A 180 15.49 -6.50 10.91
C GLY A 180 15.32 -6.05 9.46
N THR A 181 15.30 -4.74 9.22
CA THR A 181 15.25 -4.13 7.88
C THR A 181 16.31 -3.05 7.74
N SER A 182 16.90 -2.96 6.55
CA SER A 182 17.75 -1.82 6.18
C SER A 182 16.95 -0.67 5.58
N TYR A 183 15.65 -0.81 5.34
CA TYR A 183 14.85 0.17 4.59
C TYR A 183 13.54 0.58 5.27
N PRO A 184 13.58 0.94 6.57
CA PRO A 184 12.38 1.49 7.17
C PRO A 184 12.14 2.91 6.64
N PHE A 185 10.88 3.35 6.60
CA PHE A 185 10.56 4.74 6.27
C PHE A 185 10.50 5.62 7.52
N HIS A 186 10.88 6.88 7.32
CA HIS A 186 11.04 7.88 8.36
C HIS A 186 9.76 8.68 8.52
N THR A 187 9.00 8.45 9.59
CA THR A 187 7.70 9.10 9.79
C THR A 187 7.82 10.62 9.89
N GLU A 188 8.98 11.13 10.33
CA GLU A 188 9.28 12.56 10.40
C GLU A 188 9.34 13.26 9.05
N ASP A 189 9.58 12.54 7.94
CA ASP A 189 9.69 13.14 6.60
C ASP A 189 8.36 13.66 6.05
N TYR A 190 7.26 13.15 6.59
CA TYR A 190 5.90 13.50 6.18
C TYR A 190 5.30 14.62 7.03
N VAL A 191 6.04 15.13 8.01
CA VAL A 191 5.58 16.27 8.83
C VAL A 191 5.44 17.52 7.95
N ALA A 192 4.28 18.18 8.06
CA ALA A 192 3.92 19.36 7.27
C ALA A 192 3.77 19.11 5.77
N THR A 193 3.50 17.87 5.37
CA THR A 193 3.01 17.48 4.05
C THR A 193 1.55 17.00 4.16
N PRO A 194 0.84 16.78 3.05
CA PRO A 194 -0.50 16.17 3.07
C PRO A 194 -0.52 14.71 3.54
N TRP A 195 0.62 14.06 3.66
CA TRP A 195 0.74 12.64 3.98
C TRP A 195 0.82 12.42 5.50
N GLU A 196 -0.05 11.55 6.02
CA GLU A 196 -0.06 11.15 7.42
C GLU A 196 0.09 9.63 7.56
N LEU A 197 0.75 9.16 8.61
CA LEU A 197 0.79 7.73 8.94
C LEU A 197 -0.63 7.25 9.27
N GLU A 198 -1.18 6.38 8.42
CA GLU A 198 -2.51 5.79 8.61
C GLU A 198 -2.42 4.58 9.55
N ILE A 199 -1.43 3.71 9.33
CA ILE A 199 -1.20 2.51 10.15
C ILE A 199 0.26 2.07 10.05
N ALA A 200 0.84 1.69 11.19
CA ALA A 200 2.12 0.98 11.27
C ALA A 200 1.84 -0.48 11.62
N LEU A 201 2.30 -1.42 10.79
CA LEU A 201 2.19 -2.86 11.11
C LEU A 201 3.36 -3.32 11.98
N ALA A 202 4.54 -2.75 11.77
CA ALA A 202 5.65 -2.85 12.70
C ALA A 202 6.41 -1.53 12.77
N GLU A 203 6.98 -1.26 13.95
CA GLU A 203 7.65 0.00 14.26
C GLU A 203 8.97 -0.26 15.02
N ASN A 204 9.87 0.73 14.93
CA ASN A 204 11.07 0.79 15.76
C ASN A 204 10.77 1.53 17.08
N THR A 205 11.78 1.80 17.90
CA THR A 205 11.59 2.41 19.23
C THR A 205 11.04 3.84 19.19
N GLU A 206 10.44 4.30 20.30
CA GLU A 206 9.91 5.66 20.43
C GLU A 206 10.96 6.76 20.18
N GLU A 207 12.25 6.48 20.47
CA GLU A 207 13.35 7.41 20.24
C GLU A 207 13.82 7.48 18.78
N ASP A 208 13.45 6.50 17.95
CA ASP A 208 13.79 6.42 16.54
C ASP A 208 12.56 5.92 15.74
N PRO A 209 11.53 6.78 15.58
CA PRO A 209 10.19 6.40 15.14
C PRO A 209 10.14 6.11 13.63
N ARG A 210 10.58 4.91 13.28
CA ARG A 210 10.52 4.38 11.91
C ARG A 210 9.49 3.27 11.80
N VAL A 211 8.99 3.06 10.59
CA VAL A 211 7.91 2.13 10.30
C VAL A 211 8.27 1.27 9.07
N ASP A 212 7.91 -0.02 9.14
CA ASP A 212 8.06 -1.02 8.08
C ASP A 212 7.45 -2.33 8.59
N PRO A 213 6.41 -2.90 7.94
CA PRO A 213 5.55 -2.23 6.96
C PRO A 213 4.70 -1.13 7.58
N GLY A 214 4.26 -0.19 6.74
CA GLY A 214 3.26 0.80 7.11
C GLY A 214 2.57 1.43 5.91
N VAL A 215 1.52 2.19 6.18
CA VAL A 215 0.71 2.88 5.17
C VAL A 215 0.58 4.34 5.55
N ILE A 216 0.86 5.21 4.58
CA ILE A 216 0.59 6.64 4.67
C ILE A 216 -0.62 7.00 3.81
N LEU A 217 -1.41 7.97 4.27
CA LEU A 217 -2.60 8.51 3.63
C LEU A 217 -2.36 9.97 3.25
N ASN A 218 -2.57 10.32 1.99
CA ASN A 218 -2.69 11.69 1.55
C ASN A 218 -4.07 12.23 1.98
N THR A 219 -4.09 13.17 2.90
CA THR A 219 -5.33 13.74 3.47
C THR A 219 -6.08 14.68 2.53
N GLU A 220 -5.44 15.12 1.44
CA GLU A 220 -6.06 15.98 0.43
C GLU A 220 -6.73 15.16 -0.68
N THR A 221 -6.06 14.09 -1.15
CA THR A 221 -6.55 13.26 -2.26
C THR A 221 -7.26 11.98 -1.82
N GLY A 222 -6.99 11.52 -0.60
CA GLY A 222 -7.41 10.22 -0.11
C GLY A 222 -6.52 9.05 -0.57
N GLY A 223 -5.45 9.34 -1.32
CA GLY A 223 -4.51 8.35 -1.83
C GLY A 223 -3.72 7.67 -0.74
N ARG A 224 -3.34 6.41 -0.94
CA ARG A 224 -2.58 5.64 0.06
C ARG A 224 -1.34 5.02 -0.54
N LEU A 225 -0.23 5.12 0.18
CA LEU A 225 1.00 4.40 -0.13
C LEU A 225 1.32 3.44 1.01
N GLY A 226 1.22 2.15 0.73
CA GLY A 226 1.72 1.09 1.58
C GLY A 226 3.16 0.74 1.22
N ILE A 227 4.08 0.89 2.15
CA ILE A 227 5.48 0.46 2.02
C ILE A 227 5.61 -0.84 2.81
N PHE A 228 5.74 -1.96 2.10
CA PHE A 228 5.77 -3.31 2.67
C PHE A 228 7.10 -3.97 2.37
N VAL A 229 8.07 -3.76 3.27
CA VAL A 229 9.42 -4.32 3.22
C VAL A 229 10.15 -4.07 1.92
N GLN A 230 11.16 -3.21 2.00
CA GLN A 230 12.13 -3.04 0.93
C GLN A 230 13.38 -3.87 1.27
N ALA A 231 13.98 -4.46 0.25
CA ALA A 231 15.15 -5.29 0.34
C ALA A 231 16.31 -4.64 -0.43
N TYR A 232 17.50 -5.20 -0.26
CA TYR A 232 18.65 -4.95 -1.12
C TYR A 232 19.16 -6.28 -1.68
N VAL A 233 19.82 -6.27 -2.83
CA VAL A 233 20.34 -7.50 -3.47
C VAL A 233 21.24 -8.35 -2.57
N LEU A 234 21.84 -7.76 -1.53
CA LEU A 234 22.65 -8.46 -0.52
C LEU A 234 22.03 -8.51 0.88
N ASP A 235 20.85 -7.93 1.08
CA ASP A 235 20.19 -7.83 2.38
C ASP A 235 18.67 -7.96 2.21
N ILE A 236 18.20 -9.20 2.29
CA ILE A 236 16.79 -9.54 2.19
C ILE A 236 16.23 -9.66 3.62
N PRO A 237 15.33 -8.76 4.05
CA PRO A 237 14.77 -8.79 5.40
C PRO A 237 13.97 -10.06 5.67
N SER A 238 14.29 -10.72 6.80
CA SER A 238 13.59 -11.87 7.37
C SER A 238 12.96 -12.83 6.35
N PRO A 239 13.77 -13.65 5.67
CA PRO A 239 13.29 -14.57 4.62
C PRO A 239 12.28 -15.61 5.09
N ASP A 240 12.13 -15.80 6.40
CA ASP A 240 11.16 -16.74 6.99
C ASP A 240 9.75 -16.13 7.11
N ILE A 241 9.60 -14.81 7.05
CA ILE A 241 8.29 -14.12 7.01
C ILE A 241 7.75 -14.15 5.59
N SER A 242 6.45 -14.43 5.39
CA SER A 242 5.81 -14.25 4.08
C SER A 242 5.20 -12.86 3.97
N TRP A 243 5.86 -11.97 3.25
CA TRP A 243 5.40 -10.60 2.99
C TRP A 243 4.12 -10.55 2.14
N GLY A 244 3.93 -11.51 1.25
CA GLY A 244 2.67 -11.73 0.52
C GLY A 244 1.51 -12.05 1.45
N ALA A 245 1.74 -12.87 2.47
CA ALA A 245 0.72 -13.14 3.49
C ALA A 245 0.42 -11.90 4.34
N VAL A 246 1.45 -11.15 4.77
CA VAL A 246 1.28 -9.89 5.51
C VAL A 246 0.49 -8.86 4.70
N MET A 247 0.78 -8.68 3.41
CA MET A 247 0.01 -7.82 2.50
C MET A 247 -1.44 -8.29 2.36
N GLY A 248 -1.67 -9.58 2.12
CA GLY A 248 -3.01 -10.15 1.99
C GLY A 248 -3.85 -9.96 3.26
N GLU A 249 -3.26 -10.21 4.43
CA GLU A 249 -3.91 -10.01 5.72
C GLU A 249 -4.27 -8.54 5.95
N TYR A 250 -3.34 -7.61 5.70
CA TYR A 250 -3.63 -6.17 5.76
C TYR A 250 -4.82 -5.79 4.86
N ILE A 251 -4.80 -6.23 3.60
CA ILE A 251 -5.85 -5.91 2.63
C ILE A 251 -7.21 -6.44 3.12
N LEU A 252 -7.26 -7.70 3.54
CA LEU A 252 -8.51 -8.35 3.93
C LEU A 252 -9.01 -7.85 5.29
N ASN A 253 -8.13 -7.66 6.27
CA ASN A 253 -8.50 -7.41 7.66
C ASN A 253 -8.68 -5.92 7.94
N TYR A 254 -7.82 -5.06 7.40
CA TYR A 254 -7.84 -3.62 7.63
C TYR A 254 -8.53 -2.88 6.48
N TYR A 255 -8.00 -2.99 5.27
CA TYR A 255 -8.45 -2.17 4.14
C TYR A 255 -9.91 -2.46 3.76
N LEU A 256 -10.27 -3.75 3.66
CA LEU A 256 -11.63 -4.18 3.32
C LEU A 256 -12.50 -4.52 4.55
N GLY A 257 -11.88 -4.76 5.71
CA GLY A 257 -12.60 -5.10 6.94
C GLY A 257 -13.34 -6.44 6.90
N VAL A 258 -12.87 -7.42 6.12
CA VAL A 258 -13.53 -8.71 5.86
C VAL A 258 -13.38 -9.68 7.05
N ALA A 259 -12.27 -9.66 7.80
CA ALA A 259 -12.04 -10.61 8.89
C ALA A 259 -12.06 -10.00 10.32
N ALA A 260 -12.06 -8.66 10.47
CA ALA A 260 -12.13 -8.03 11.79
C ALA A 260 -13.55 -8.16 12.38
N VAL A 261 -13.75 -9.14 13.27
CA VAL A 261 -15.01 -9.34 13.99
C VAL A 261 -15.18 -8.28 15.09
N ALA A 262 -15.63 -7.08 14.70
CA ALA A 262 -16.43 -6.18 15.54
C ALA A 262 -17.23 -5.21 14.64
N PRO A 263 -18.53 -4.97 14.92
CA PRO A 263 -19.40 -4.29 13.98
C PRO A 263 -19.21 -2.77 14.00
N GLY A 264 -18.84 -2.23 12.83
CA GLY A 264 -19.27 -0.91 12.37
C GLY A 264 -18.38 0.28 12.77
N GLY A 265 -17.80 0.94 11.77
CA GLY A 265 -17.33 2.32 11.96
C GLY A 265 -16.44 2.86 10.85
N LYS A 266 -15.31 2.21 10.57
CA LYS A 266 -14.20 2.88 9.87
C LYS A 266 -14.47 3.18 8.39
N LEU A 267 -14.98 2.21 7.61
CA LEU A 267 -15.28 2.45 6.19
C LEU A 267 -16.32 3.57 6.00
N ALA A 268 -17.41 3.57 6.77
CA ALA A 268 -18.45 4.59 6.64
C ALA A 268 -17.98 6.00 7.06
N SER A 269 -17.01 6.12 7.97
CA SER A 269 -16.48 7.43 8.40
C SER A 269 -15.51 8.04 7.40
N VAL A 270 -14.66 7.24 6.75
CA VAL A 270 -13.76 7.73 5.69
C VAL A 270 -14.59 8.26 4.51
N TRP A 271 -15.63 7.53 4.10
CA TRP A 271 -16.55 7.98 3.05
C TRP A 271 -17.41 9.18 3.40
N GLY A 272 -17.84 9.28 4.67
CA GLY A 272 -18.57 10.43 5.17
C GLY A 272 -17.73 11.71 5.16
N ALA A 273 -16.41 11.60 5.36
CA ALA A 273 -15.47 12.71 5.29
C ALA A 273 -15.15 13.10 3.83
N MET A 274 -14.90 12.13 2.94
CA MET A 274 -14.58 12.40 1.53
C MET A 274 -15.75 13.06 0.78
N LYS A 275 -17.00 12.60 0.98
CA LYS A 275 -18.17 13.23 0.35
C LYS A 275 -18.55 14.60 0.93
N ALA A 276 -17.95 14.99 2.06
CA ALA A 276 -18.16 16.29 2.67
C ALA A 276 -17.13 17.33 2.21
N ALA A 277 -16.13 16.93 1.41
CA ALA A 277 -15.08 17.79 0.89
C ALA A 277 -15.39 18.39 -0.52
N ASP A 278 -16.49 17.96 -1.15
CA ASP A 278 -17.09 18.58 -2.36
C ASP A 278 -18.21 19.58 -2.01
#